data_AF-A0A7Y1ZMD1-F1
#
_entry.id   AF-A0A7Y1ZMD1-F1
#
_cell.length_a   1.000
_cell.length_b   1.000
_cell.length_c   1.000
_cell.angle_alpha   90.00
_cell.angle_beta   90.00
_cell.angle_gamma   90.00
#
_symmetry.space_group_name_H-M   'P 1'
#
loop_
_entity.id
_entity.type
_entity.pdbx_description
1 polymer ?
#
loop_
_entity_poly.entity_id
_entity_poly.type
_entity_poly.pdbx_seq_one_letter_code
_entity_poly.pdbx_strand_id
1 'polypeptide(L)' 'MPRGVVTADSAYGTDLAFRDGVRALGLDYTVAIRSNTLVWPPGAKPRSP' A
#
# COMPACT_ATOMS: atom_id res chain seq x y z
N MET A 1 20.67 6.73 13.75
CA MET A 1 19.75 7.49 12.88
C MET A 1 18.47 6.69 12.70
N PRO A 2 17.27 7.29 12.72
CA PRO A 2 16.05 6.55 12.38
C PRO A 2 16.13 6.06 10.93
N ARG A 3 15.60 4.86 10.66
CA ARG A 3 15.49 4.35 9.29
C ARG A 3 14.46 5.21 8.56
N GLY A 4 14.79 5.70 7.36
CA GLY A 4 13.86 6.48 6.54
C GLY A 4 12.66 5.64 6.08
N VAL A 5 11.55 6.30 5.78
CA VAL A 5 10.34 5.68 5.21
C VAL A 5 10.34 5.91 3.70
N VAL A 6 10.08 4.86 2.92
CA VAL A 6 9.91 4.97 1.47
C VAL A 6 8.57 5.64 1.16
N THR A 7 8.58 6.71 0.36
CA THR A 7 7.37 7.40 -0.07
C THR A 7 7.17 7.23 -1.59
N ALA A 8 5.97 6.84 -2.02
CA ALA A 8 5.62 6.78 -3.45
C ALA A 8 4.18 7.22 -3.72
N ASP A 9 3.89 7.53 -4.98
CA ASP A 9 2.57 7.99 -5.42
C ASP A 9 1.58 6.82 -5.67
N SER A 10 0.38 7.17 -6.14
CA SER A 10 -0.75 6.26 -6.32
C SER A 10 -0.59 5.21 -7.44
N ALA A 11 0.40 5.37 -8.32
CA ALA A 11 0.75 4.33 -9.31
C ALA A 11 1.22 3.06 -8.60
N TYR A 12 1.88 3.19 -7.44
CA TYR A 12 2.42 2.09 -6.64
C TYR A 12 1.51 1.67 -5.48
N GLY A 13 0.45 2.42 -5.19
CA GLY A 13 -0.46 2.16 -4.06
C GLY A 13 -1.17 0.80 -4.11
N THR A 14 -1.43 0.28 -5.31
CA THR A 14 -2.07 -1.03 -5.55
C THR A 14 -1.07 -2.10 -6.00
N ASP A 15 0.21 -1.78 -6.09
CA ASP A 15 1.24 -2.71 -6.54
C ASP A 15 1.75 -3.54 -5.35
N LEU A 16 1.37 -4.81 -5.32
CA LEU A 16 1.81 -5.74 -4.28
C LEU A 16 3.32 -5.98 -4.31
N ALA A 17 3.91 -6.13 -5.50
CA ALA A 17 5.32 -6.45 -5.65
C ALA A 17 6.20 -5.30 -5.14
N PHE A 18 5.79 -4.05 -5.39
CA PHE A 18 6.44 -2.89 -4.81
C PHE A 18 6.45 -2.94 -3.26
N ARG A 19 5.27 -3.16 -2.66
CA ARG A 19 5.10 -3.15 -1.20
C ARG A 19 5.87 -4.30 -0.52
N ASP A 20 5.86 -5.48 -1.14
CA ASP A 20 6.61 -6.64 -0.66
C ASP A 20 8.12 -6.44 -0.81
N GLY A 21 8.56 -5.85 -1.93
CA GLY A 21 9.97 -5.52 -2.16
C GLY A 21 10.53 -4.56 -1.11
N VAL A 22 9.80 -3.49 -0.77
CA VAL A 22 10.21 -2.56 0.29
C VAL A 22 10.31 -3.27 1.66
N ARG A 23 9.33 -4.13 1.98
CA ARG A 23 9.34 -4.94 3.20
C ARG A 23 10.50 -5.93 3.25
N ALA A 24 10.86 -6.56 2.13
CA ALA A 24 12.00 -7.48 2.03
C ALA A 24 13.34 -6.78 2.33
N LEU A 25 13.44 -5.47 2.07
CA LEU A 25 14.60 -4.64 2.44
C LEU A 25 14.57 -4.21 3.92
N GLY A 26 13.55 -4.61 4.69
CA GLY A 26 13.34 -4.23 6.08
C GLY A 26 13.02 -2.75 6.26
N LEU A 27 12.40 -2.14 5.25
CA LEU A 27 12.01 -0.73 5.26
C LEU A 27 10.49 -0.58 5.43
N ASP A 28 10.09 0.52 6.05
CA ASP A 28 8.70 0.95 6.09
C ASP A 28 8.35 1.81 4.86
N TYR A 29 7.07 1.87 4.51
CA TYR A 29 6.58 2.70 3.41
C TYR A 29 5.29 3.43 3.75
N THR A 30 5.09 4.55 3.06
CA THR A 30 3.80 5.20 2.88
C THR A 30 3.58 5.42 1.39
N VAL A 31 2.42 5.03 0.88
CA VAL A 31 2.07 5.17 -0.53
C VAL A 31 0.70 5.79 -0.66
N ALA A 32 0.56 6.75 -1.58
CA ALA A 32 -0.75 7.23 -1.95
C ALA A 32 -1.56 6.09 -2.61
N ILE A 33 -2.88 6.17 -2.53
CA ILE A 33 -3.80 5.24 -3.22
C ILE A 33 -4.67 6.01 -4.20
N ARG A 34 -5.18 5.34 -5.24
CA ARG A 34 -6.14 5.98 -6.16
C ARG A 34 -7.42 6.32 -5.41
N SER A 35 -8.01 7.48 -5.73
CA SER A 35 -9.22 7.98 -5.06
C SER A 35 -10.44 7.05 -5.20
N ASN A 36 -10.48 6.21 -6.24
CA ASN A 36 -11.53 5.23 -6.48
C ASN A 36 -11.25 3.85 -5.85
N THR A 37 -10.21 3.73 -5.01
CA THR A 37 -9.90 2.48 -4.32
C THR A 37 -10.94 2.21 -3.23
N LEU A 38 -11.67 1.11 -3.34
CA LEU A 38 -12.60 0.66 -2.31
C LEU A 38 -11.87 -0.20 -1.27
N VAL A 39 -12.14 0.06 0.01
CA VAL A 39 -11.59 -0.70 1.14
C VAL A 39 -12.72 -1.23 2.01
N TRP A 40 -12.55 -2.44 2.54
CA TRP A 40 -13.51 -3.08 3.43
C TRP A 40 -12.91 -3.25 4.82
N PRO A 41 -13.69 -2.99 5.88
CA PRO A 41 -13.25 -3.30 7.23
C PRO A 41 -13.07 -4.82 7.40
N PRO A 42 -12.25 -5.26 8.38
CA PRO A 42 -12.10 -6.69 8.69
C PRO A 42 -13.46 -7.38 8.88
N GLY A 43 -13.66 -8.51 8.20
CA GLY A 43 -14.92 -9.27 8.23
C GLY A 43 -15.97 -8.83 7.19
N ALA A 44 -15.79 -7.68 6.53
CA ALA A 44 -16.61 -7.28 5.39
C ALA A 44 -16.04 -7.81 4.07
N LYS A 45 -16.91 -8.12 3.12
CA LYS A 45 -16.54 -8.57 1.77
C LYS A 45 -16.83 -7.47 0.75
N PRO A 46 -16.10 -7.47 -0.39
CA PRO A 46 -16.49 -6.71 -1.56
C PRO A 46 -17.95 -6.90 -1.91
N ARG A 47 -18.68 -5.79 -2.08
CA ARG A 47 -20.00 -5.85 -2.71
C ARG A 47 -19.78 -6.09 -4.20
N SER A 48 -20.58 -6.97 -4.79
CA SER A 48 -20.63 -7.08 -6.25
C SER A 48 -20.87 -5.69 -6.85
N PRO A 49 -20.24 -5.37 -8.00
CA PRO A 49 -20.42 -4.10 -8.69
C PRO A 49 -21.89 -3.74 -8.92
#